data_AF-A0A9E3SN60-F1
#
_entry.id   AF-A0A9E3SN60-F1
#
_cell.length_a   1.000
_cell.length_b   1.000
_cell.length_c   1.000
_cell.angle_alpha   90.00
_cell.angle_beta   90.00
_cell.angle_gamma   90.00
#
_symmetry.space_group_name_H-M   'P 1'
#
loop_
_entity.id
_entity.type
_entity.pdbx_description
1 polymer ?
#
loop_
_entity_poly.entity_id
_entity_poly.type
_entity_poly.pdbx_seq_one_letter_code
_entity_poly.pdbx_strand_id
1 'polypeptide(L)'
;MSKRRNRKQINKPNLPEETLARARREAGVEAEEIEEAEEEMVEAVVAKPAPRPTPREAAPHSAEMLPSAQRRSRRKERAADPSQMTQAEVADRLAHPTKTVSEEQLRTQYSYVIADLSSMGVLAAALGIIMIVIARFL
;
A
#
# COMPACT_ATOMS: atom_id res chain seq x y z
N MET A 1 14.37 -17.36 45.05
CA MET A 1 15.14 -17.49 43.78
C MET A 1 14.33 -16.88 42.65
N SER A 2 14.77 -15.72 42.17
CA SER A 2 14.03 -14.79 41.30
C SER A 2 14.41 -14.98 39.82
N LYS A 3 13.42 -15.22 38.95
CA LYS A 3 13.57 -15.18 37.48
C LYS A 3 12.30 -14.60 36.82
N ARG A 4 12.14 -13.26 36.90
CA ARG A 4 11.17 -12.49 36.10
C ARG A 4 11.84 -11.24 35.51
N ARG A 5 12.72 -11.41 34.53
CA ARG A 5 13.29 -10.30 33.75
C ARG A 5 13.58 -10.76 32.32
N ASN A 6 12.56 -10.87 31.45
CA ASN A 6 12.78 -10.82 29.99
C ASN A 6 11.54 -10.67 29.11
N ARG A 7 10.45 -10.03 29.59
CA ARG A 7 9.26 -9.76 28.75
C ARG A 7 9.29 -8.43 27.98
N LYS A 8 10.26 -7.55 28.24
CA LYS A 8 10.29 -6.20 27.62
C LYS A 8 11.01 -6.13 26.25
N GLN A 9 11.70 -7.20 25.83
CA GLN A 9 12.44 -7.20 24.56
C GLN A 9 11.65 -7.79 23.37
N ILE A 10 10.50 -8.42 23.60
CA ILE A 10 9.69 -9.06 22.53
C ILE A 10 8.80 -8.03 21.79
N ASN A 11 8.60 -6.83 22.36
CA ASN A 11 7.74 -5.79 21.78
C ASN A 11 8.48 -4.76 20.91
N LYS A 12 9.73 -5.03 20.50
CA LYS A 12 10.37 -4.21 19.47
C LYS A 12 9.94 -4.75 18.11
N PRO A 13 9.16 -4.01 17.30
CA PRO A 13 8.90 -4.42 15.93
C PRO A 13 10.24 -4.60 15.22
N ASN A 14 10.41 -5.73 14.51
CA ASN A 14 11.63 -6.04 13.75
C ASN A 14 11.66 -5.24 12.44
N LEU A 15 11.43 -3.93 12.54
CA LEU A 15 11.34 -2.97 11.46
C LEU A 15 12.45 -1.93 11.68
N PRO A 16 13.22 -1.56 10.65
CA PRO A 16 14.22 -0.51 10.78
C PRO A 16 13.55 0.81 11.18
N GLU A 17 14.15 1.56 12.09
CA GLU A 17 13.58 2.78 12.66
C GLU A 17 13.21 3.82 11.59
N GLU A 18 13.95 3.85 10.49
CA GLU A 18 13.66 4.69 9.32
C GLU A 18 12.29 4.38 8.68
N THR A 19 11.87 3.11 8.65
CA THR A 19 10.55 2.73 8.11
C THR A 19 9.41 3.14 9.05
N LEU A 20 9.64 3.11 10.36
CA LEU A 20 8.66 3.59 11.33
C LEU A 20 8.53 5.12 11.28
N ALA A 21 9.64 5.83 11.15
CA ALA A 21 9.62 7.29 11.00
C ALA A 21 8.90 7.71 9.72
N ARG A 22 9.14 7.01 8.61
CA ARG A 22 8.42 7.25 7.34
C ARG A 22 6.92 6.96 7.47
N ALA A 23 6.55 5.85 8.09
CA ALA A 23 5.14 5.50 8.32
C ALA A 23 4.43 6.52 9.21
N ARG A 24 5.10 7.11 10.20
CA ARG A 24 4.54 8.19 11.03
C ARG A 24 4.29 9.47 10.25
N ARG A 25 5.20 9.83 9.33
CA ARG A 25 5.03 10.97 8.42
C ARG A 25 3.89 10.73 7.41
N GLU A 26 3.82 9.55 6.82
CA GLU A 26 2.76 9.17 5.88
C GLU A 26 1.38 9.05 6.58
N ALA A 27 1.36 8.67 7.85
CA ALA A 27 0.15 8.64 8.69
C ALA A 27 -0.25 10.02 9.25
N GLY A 28 0.51 11.09 8.96
CA GLY A 28 0.18 12.45 9.39
C GLY A 28 0.30 12.70 10.90
N VAL A 29 1.07 11.89 11.63
CA VAL A 29 1.16 11.95 13.10
C VAL A 29 2.23 12.95 13.60
N GLU A 30 3.05 13.52 12.72
CA GLU A 30 4.09 14.48 13.15
C GLU A 30 4.21 15.65 12.18
N ALA A 31 3.37 16.68 12.39
CA ALA A 31 3.73 18.10 12.42
C ALA A 31 2.46 18.98 12.51
N GLU A 32 1.89 19.16 13.72
CA GLU A 32 1.20 20.42 14.13
C GLU A 32 0.57 20.44 15.54
N GLU A 33 0.79 19.46 16.42
CA GLU A 33 -0.04 19.36 17.65
C GLU A 33 0.77 19.22 18.95
N ILE A 34 1.60 20.22 19.28
CA ILE A 34 2.21 20.34 20.62
C ILE A 34 1.96 21.72 21.29
N GLU A 35 1.31 22.71 20.64
CA GLU A 35 1.07 24.02 21.30
C GLU A 35 -0.40 24.49 21.43
N GLU A 36 -1.42 23.78 20.90
CA GLU A 36 -2.82 24.28 20.97
C GLU A 36 -3.90 23.26 21.41
N ALA A 37 -3.54 22.08 21.92
CA ALA A 37 -4.52 21.04 22.28
C ALA A 37 -4.60 20.70 23.79
N GLU A 38 -4.13 21.58 24.69
CA GLU A 38 -4.23 21.36 26.15
C GLU A 38 -5.48 21.96 26.83
N GLU A 39 -6.37 22.70 26.14
CA GLU A 39 -7.50 23.38 26.84
C GLU A 39 -8.94 23.03 26.43
N GLU A 40 -9.23 22.18 25.43
CA GLU A 40 -10.64 22.03 25.00
C GLU A 40 -11.20 20.62 24.68
N MET A 41 -10.62 19.54 25.23
CA MET A 41 -11.27 18.20 25.14
C MET A 41 -11.25 17.41 26.45
N VAL A 42 -11.58 18.08 27.56
CA VAL A 42 -11.86 17.44 28.85
C VAL A 42 -13.36 17.21 29.07
N GLU A 43 -14.14 16.85 28.06
CA GLU A 43 -15.51 16.40 28.30
C GLU A 43 -16.03 15.47 27.19
N ALA A 44 -16.51 14.30 27.60
CA ALA A 44 -17.18 13.28 26.80
C ALA A 44 -16.31 12.39 25.88
N VAL A 45 -15.84 11.24 26.39
CA VAL A 45 -16.39 9.92 25.98
C VAL A 45 -16.25 8.92 27.12
N VAL A 46 -17.41 8.46 27.57
CA VAL A 46 -17.66 7.41 28.56
C VAL A 46 -17.32 6.02 28.00
N ALA A 47 -16.54 5.27 28.77
CA ALA A 47 -16.51 3.81 28.95
C ALA A 47 -16.98 2.87 27.82
N LYS A 48 -16.04 2.08 27.28
CA LYS A 48 -16.29 0.67 26.91
C LYS A 48 -15.00 -0.16 27.06
N PRO A 49 -14.87 -1.05 28.08
CA PRO A 49 -13.70 -1.91 28.20
C PRO A 49 -13.76 -3.03 27.15
N ALA A 50 -12.75 -3.07 26.28
CA ALA A 50 -12.59 -4.12 25.26
C ALA A 50 -12.26 -5.49 25.90
N PRO A 51 -12.79 -6.61 25.37
CA PRO A 51 -12.61 -7.94 25.93
C PRO A 51 -11.16 -8.45 25.75
N ARG A 52 -10.63 -9.04 26.84
CA ARG A 52 -9.32 -9.70 26.88
C ARG A 52 -9.30 -10.95 25.98
N PRO A 53 -8.29 -11.16 25.12
CA PRO A 53 -8.11 -12.43 24.44
C PRO A 53 -7.62 -13.49 25.44
N THR A 54 -8.30 -14.63 25.51
CA THR A 54 -7.90 -15.79 26.29
C THR A 54 -6.62 -16.43 25.70
N PRO A 55 -5.71 -16.94 26.54
CA PRO A 55 -4.55 -17.69 26.07
C PRO A 55 -4.99 -19.00 25.41
N ARG A 56 -4.79 -19.09 24.10
CA ARG A 56 -4.97 -20.33 23.32
C ARG A 56 -3.91 -21.34 23.76
N GLU A 57 -4.35 -22.52 24.19
CA GLU A 57 -3.51 -23.67 24.52
C GLU A 57 -2.48 -23.94 23.42
N ALA A 58 -1.22 -23.99 23.82
CA ALA A 58 -0.12 -24.41 22.97
C ALA A 58 -0.21 -25.93 22.75
N ALA A 59 -0.53 -26.34 21.52
CA ALA A 59 -0.34 -27.71 21.09
C ALA A 59 1.17 -28.04 21.05
N PRO A 60 1.60 -29.22 21.53
CA PRO A 60 3.00 -29.61 21.51
C PRO A 60 3.49 -29.92 20.10
N HIS A 61 4.74 -29.55 19.88
CA HIS A 61 5.54 -29.80 18.69
C HIS A 61 5.62 -31.30 18.33
N SER A 62 4.99 -31.70 17.24
CA SER A 62 5.37 -32.91 16.47
C SER A 62 6.09 -32.46 15.20
N ALA A 63 7.40 -32.27 15.31
CA ALA A 63 8.29 -32.08 14.17
C ALA A 63 8.46 -33.42 13.44
N GLU A 64 7.52 -33.76 12.56
CA GLU A 64 7.71 -34.83 11.59
C GLU A 64 8.72 -34.37 10.52
N MET A 65 9.87 -35.05 10.50
CA MET A 65 10.88 -34.93 9.44
C MET A 65 10.28 -35.43 8.11
N LEU A 66 9.80 -34.50 7.27
CA LEU A 66 9.39 -34.82 5.91
C LEU A 66 10.61 -35.06 4.99
N PRO A 67 10.51 -36.01 4.04
CA PRO A 67 11.63 -36.43 3.19
C PRO A 67 12.10 -35.33 2.22
N SER A 68 13.42 -35.17 2.14
CA SER A 68 14.13 -34.09 1.43
C SER A 68 13.92 -34.04 -0.09
N ALA A 69 13.33 -35.07 -0.70
CA ALA A 69 13.10 -35.15 -2.15
C ALA A 69 12.01 -34.19 -2.66
N GLN A 70 10.98 -33.89 -1.86
CA GLN A 70 9.92 -32.94 -2.25
C GLN A 70 10.35 -31.46 -2.25
N ARG A 71 11.50 -31.13 -1.64
CA ARG A 71 12.00 -29.75 -1.61
C ARG A 71 12.58 -29.27 -2.94
N ARG A 72 13.01 -30.18 -3.83
CA ARG A 72 13.62 -29.80 -5.11
C ARG A 72 12.61 -29.43 -6.20
N SER A 73 11.43 -30.05 -6.23
CA SER A 73 10.39 -29.70 -7.22
C SER A 73 9.79 -28.32 -6.96
N ARG A 74 9.50 -27.99 -5.69
CA ARG A 74 8.98 -26.66 -5.30
C ARG A 74 9.94 -25.49 -5.59
N ARG A 75 11.25 -25.74 -5.70
CA ARG A 75 12.23 -24.70 -6.03
C ARG A 75 12.22 -24.36 -7.52
N LYS A 76 11.80 -25.28 -8.39
CA LYS A 76 11.77 -25.07 -9.84
C LYS A 76 10.55 -24.26 -10.29
N GLU A 77 9.41 -24.40 -9.60
CA GLU A 77 8.24 -23.54 -9.81
C GLU A 77 8.47 -22.10 -9.33
N ARG A 78 9.29 -21.90 -8.29
CA ARG A 78 9.70 -20.56 -7.80
C ARG A 78 10.67 -19.81 -8.72
N ALA A 79 11.15 -20.44 -9.80
CA ALA A 79 11.97 -19.80 -10.81
C ALA A 79 11.16 -19.31 -12.02
N ALA A 80 9.83 -19.51 -12.01
CA ALA A 80 8.95 -18.81 -12.92
C ALA A 80 9.03 -17.30 -12.62
N ASP A 81 9.27 -16.52 -13.66
CA ASP A 81 9.46 -15.08 -13.60
C ASP A 81 8.25 -14.43 -12.90
N PRO A 82 8.43 -13.76 -11.75
CA PRO A 82 7.31 -13.17 -11.00
C PRO A 82 6.58 -12.08 -11.79
N SER A 83 7.13 -11.67 -12.94
CA SER A 83 6.51 -10.72 -13.87
C SER A 83 5.44 -11.33 -14.78
N GLN A 84 5.40 -12.66 -14.97
CA GLN A 84 4.45 -13.31 -15.87
C GLN A 84 3.32 -13.99 -15.11
N MET A 85 2.13 -13.38 -15.09
CA MET A 85 0.92 -14.00 -14.57
C MET A 85 0.47 -15.15 -15.48
N THR A 86 0.14 -16.28 -14.88
CA THR A 86 -0.47 -17.41 -15.62
C THR A 86 -1.91 -17.07 -16.03
N GLN A 87 -2.38 -17.64 -17.13
CA GLN A 87 -3.73 -17.37 -17.65
C GLN A 87 -4.85 -17.75 -16.65
N ALA A 88 -4.64 -18.82 -15.88
CA ALA A 88 -5.57 -19.23 -14.83
C ALA A 88 -5.67 -18.17 -13.71
N GLU A 89 -4.55 -17.54 -13.36
CA GLU A 89 -4.51 -16.48 -12.36
C GLU A 89 -5.18 -15.18 -12.85
N VAL A 90 -5.04 -14.86 -14.14
CA VAL A 90 -5.76 -13.73 -14.76
C VAL A 90 -7.27 -13.95 -14.71
N ALA A 91 -7.72 -15.15 -15.07
CA ALA A 91 -9.14 -15.50 -15.02
C ALA A 91 -9.71 -15.38 -13.60
N ASP A 92 -8.95 -15.80 -12.60
CA ASP A 92 -9.37 -15.72 -11.20
C ASP A 92 -9.46 -14.27 -10.68
N ARG A 93 -8.51 -13.40 -11.07
CA ARG A 93 -8.56 -11.96 -10.72
C ARG A 93 -9.68 -11.21 -11.44
N LEU A 94 -10.03 -11.60 -12.66
CA LEU A 94 -11.17 -11.03 -13.38
C LEU A 94 -12.51 -11.49 -12.77
N ALA A 95 -12.59 -12.73 -12.27
CA ALA A 95 -13.76 -13.24 -11.58
C ALA A 95 -13.97 -12.57 -10.20
N HIS A 96 -12.88 -12.13 -9.55
CA HIS A 96 -12.90 -11.50 -8.24
C HIS A 96 -12.27 -10.10 -8.28
N PRO A 97 -12.96 -9.09 -8.87
CA PRO A 97 -12.41 -7.74 -8.98
C PRO A 97 -12.21 -7.15 -7.57
N THR A 98 -10.97 -6.81 -7.24
CA THR A 98 -10.61 -6.23 -5.94
C THR A 98 -11.01 -4.76 -5.79
N LYS A 99 -11.33 -4.09 -6.91
CA LYS A 99 -11.77 -2.70 -6.94
C LYS A 99 -12.72 -2.46 -8.12
N THR A 100 -13.94 -2.03 -7.82
CA THR A 100 -14.87 -1.49 -8.81
C THR A 100 -14.63 0.02 -8.90
N VAL A 101 -14.14 0.49 -10.04
CA VAL A 101 -13.93 1.94 -10.28
C VAL A 101 -15.13 2.48 -11.03
N SER A 102 -15.76 3.53 -10.50
CA SER A 102 -16.84 4.22 -11.22
C SER A 102 -16.29 5.08 -12.36
N GLU A 103 -17.13 5.39 -13.34
CA GLU A 103 -16.74 6.26 -14.46
C GLU A 103 -16.27 7.64 -13.98
N GLU A 104 -16.93 8.19 -12.96
CA GLU A 104 -16.56 9.47 -12.34
C GLU A 104 -15.14 9.44 -11.74
N GLN A 105 -14.78 8.34 -11.07
CA GLN A 105 -13.45 8.15 -10.51
C GLN A 105 -12.38 8.02 -11.59
N LEU A 106 -12.67 7.30 -12.69
CA LEU A 106 -11.79 7.22 -13.85
C LEU A 106 -11.56 8.61 -14.44
N ARG A 107 -12.62 9.37 -14.72
CA ARG A 107 -12.48 10.73 -15.28
C ARG A 107 -11.64 11.64 -14.40
N THR A 108 -11.80 11.53 -13.08
CA THR A 108 -11.00 12.29 -12.12
C THR A 108 -9.51 11.93 -12.20
N GLN A 109 -9.18 10.63 -12.22
CA GLN A 109 -7.80 10.15 -12.29
C GLN A 109 -7.12 10.49 -13.62
N TYR A 110 -7.87 10.47 -14.72
CA TYR A 110 -7.35 10.75 -16.06
C TYR A 110 -7.45 12.21 -16.49
N SER A 111 -8.06 13.09 -15.68
CA SER A 111 -8.23 14.51 -15.99
C SER A 111 -6.91 15.21 -16.35
N TYR A 112 -5.83 14.92 -15.62
CA TYR A 112 -4.50 15.47 -15.88
C TYR A 112 -3.93 15.04 -17.24
N VAL A 113 -4.14 13.78 -17.63
CA VAL A 113 -3.66 13.27 -18.92
C VAL A 113 -4.41 13.95 -20.07
N ILE A 114 -5.72 14.14 -19.90
CA ILE A 114 -6.56 14.83 -20.89
C ILE A 114 -6.13 16.31 -20.98
N ALA A 115 -5.85 16.96 -19.85
CA ALA A 115 -5.37 18.33 -19.82
C ALA A 115 -4.03 18.48 -20.55
N ASP A 116 -3.09 17.56 -20.33
CA ASP A 116 -1.77 17.58 -21.01
C ASP A 116 -1.91 17.39 -22.53
N LEU A 117 -2.69 16.39 -22.95
CA LEU A 117 -2.97 16.15 -24.37
C LEU A 117 -3.66 17.33 -25.04
N SER A 118 -4.63 17.96 -24.36
CA SER A 118 -5.31 19.14 -24.91
C SER A 118 -4.36 20.33 -25.06
N SER A 119 -3.47 20.55 -24.09
CA SER A 119 -2.43 21.59 -24.15
C SER A 119 -1.48 21.38 -25.33
N MET A 120 -0.96 20.15 -25.51
CA MET A 120 -0.11 19.80 -26.65
C MET A 120 -0.83 19.98 -27.98
N GLY A 121 -2.11 19.60 -28.04
CA GLY A 121 -2.95 19.78 -29.24
C GLY A 121 -3.16 21.25 -29.61
N VAL A 122 -3.43 22.11 -28.63
CA VAL A 122 -3.59 23.56 -28.85
C VAL A 122 -2.29 24.19 -29.37
N LEU A 123 -1.16 23.83 -28.76
CA LEU A 123 0.15 24.34 -29.18
C LEU A 123 0.49 23.90 -30.61
N ALA A 124 0.25 22.63 -30.93
CA ALA A 124 0.44 22.10 -32.29
C ALA A 124 -0.46 22.82 -33.31
N ALA A 125 -1.73 23.05 -32.98
CA ALA A 125 -2.65 23.78 -33.84
C ALA A 125 -2.20 25.23 -34.06
N ALA A 126 -1.74 25.92 -33.01
CA ALA A 126 -1.23 27.28 -33.10
C ALA A 126 0.01 27.36 -34.02
N LEU A 127 0.97 26.45 -33.86
CA LEU A 127 2.14 26.34 -34.75
C LEU A 127 1.72 26.06 -36.20
N GLY A 128 0.75 25.18 -36.42
CA GLY A 128 0.22 24.89 -37.75
C GLY A 128 -0.37 26.14 -38.43
N ILE A 129 -1.13 26.95 -37.68
CA ILE A 129 -1.67 28.22 -38.18
C ILE A 129 -0.54 29.19 -38.53
N ILE A 130 0.47 29.34 -37.67
CA ILE A 130 1.63 30.20 -37.91
C ILE A 130 2.35 29.78 -39.20
N MET A 131 2.57 28.49 -39.41
CA MET A 131 3.18 27.96 -40.62
C MET A 131 2.38 28.31 -41.88
N ILE A 132 1.05 28.20 -41.84
CA ILE A 132 0.19 28.56 -42.97
C ILE A 132 0.30 30.06 -43.29
N VAL A 133 0.35 30.91 -42.27
CA VAL A 133 0.52 32.35 -42.45
C VAL A 133 1.87 32.66 -43.10
N ILE A 134 2.97 32.10 -42.58
CA ILE A 134 4.31 32.29 -43.15
C ILE A 134 4.35 31.82 -44.61
N ALA A 135 3.82 30.62 -44.88
CA ALA A 135 3.77 30.06 -46.23
C ALA A 135 2.94 30.88 -47.22
N ARG A 136 2.08 31.80 -46.74
CA ARG A 136 1.32 32.70 -47.59
C ARG A 136 2.07 33.98 -47.98
N PHE A 137 3.08 34.36 -47.19
CA PHE A 137 3.88 35.57 -47.42
C PHE A 137 5.25 35.27 -48.05
N LEU A 138 5.65 34.00 -48.07
CA LEU A 138 6.83 33.51 -48.76
C LEU A 138 6.50 33.07 -50.18
#